data_AF-A0A1C6H4X3-F1
#
_entry.id   AF-A0A1C6H4X3-F1
#
_cell.length_a   1.000
_cell.length_b   1.000
_cell.length_c   1.000
_cell.angle_alpha   90.00
_cell.angle_beta   90.00
_cell.angle_gamma   90.00
#
_symmetry.space_group_name_H-M   'P 1'
#
loop_
_entity.id
_entity.type
_entity.pdbx_description
1 polymer ?
#
loop_
_entity_poly.entity_id
_entity_poly.type
_entity_poly.pdbx_seq_one_letter_code
_entity_poly.pdbx_strand_id
1 'polypeptide(L)'
;MRAVVTAPICPLMSGPSYQCERADEALGGMTVEVLEDTGTAWRLVRTHYGYTGYAPEACLLFGEETAARWERREKKVVLQGTCDVLAAPDVAAWQVASLVRGDLVAPKGREQEGWQQVLLPGGQEGYLRSSFLGQYHTSPVYEDEEGMRSALVDAALAYRGTHYRWGGKSPMGIDCSGLCSMAYLLCGVIIWRDAAIREGYPIRPIPRENMRPGDLLFFPGHVAMYLGDGRYIHATARAGDDGVVINSLRPGHAGYRADLAGSLTAVGSIF
;
A
#
# COMPACT_ATOMS: atom_id res chain seq x y z
N MET A 1 18.41 5.69 14.43
CA MET A 1 19.13 5.32 13.19
C MET A 1 18.09 4.89 12.17
N ARG A 2 18.23 5.25 10.89
CA ARG A 2 17.29 4.80 9.84
C ARG A 2 17.79 3.61 9.04
N ALA A 3 16.87 2.93 8.37
CA ALA A 3 17.13 1.85 7.43
C ALA A 3 16.21 1.95 6.21
N VAL A 4 16.66 1.40 5.08
CA VAL A 4 15.84 1.26 3.86
C VAL A 4 15.34 -0.17 3.76
N VAL A 5 14.06 -0.36 3.48
CA VAL A 5 13.50 -1.69 3.21
C VAL A 5 13.98 -2.16 1.84
N THR A 6 14.65 -3.30 1.77
CA THR A 6 15.22 -3.86 0.52
C THR A 6 14.43 -5.04 -0.03
N ALA A 7 13.66 -5.71 0.81
CA ALA A 7 12.72 -6.74 0.38
C ALA A 7 11.47 -6.08 -0.24
N PRO A 8 10.89 -6.65 -1.32
CA PRO A 8 9.62 -6.17 -1.89
C PRO A 8 8.49 -6.13 -0.85
N ILE A 9 8.49 -7.11 0.06
CA ILE A 9 7.56 -7.18 1.19
C ILE A 9 8.36 -7.47 2.44
N CYS A 10 8.33 -6.54 3.39
CA CYS A 10 8.87 -6.70 4.73
C CYS A 10 7.70 -6.80 5.72
N PRO A 11 7.41 -7.97 6.31
CA PRO A 11 6.34 -8.07 7.28
C PRO A 11 6.70 -7.32 8.56
N LEU A 12 5.75 -6.58 9.12
CA LEU A 12 5.85 -5.94 10.43
C LEU A 12 4.98 -6.74 11.40
N MET A 13 5.65 -7.44 12.31
CA MET A 13 5.03 -8.36 13.25
C MET A 13 4.74 -7.67 14.59
N SER A 14 3.76 -8.16 15.35
CA SER A 14 3.44 -7.66 16.70
C SER A 14 4.48 -8.05 17.76
N GLY A 15 5.36 -9.01 17.44
CA GLY A 15 6.52 -9.41 18.23
C GLY A 15 7.66 -9.89 17.33
N PRO A 16 8.89 -10.08 17.86
CA PRO A 16 10.07 -10.46 17.08
C PRO A 16 10.08 -11.94 16.68
N SER A 17 9.02 -12.40 16.01
CA SER A 17 8.85 -13.78 15.56
C SER A 17 7.81 -13.86 14.44
N TYR A 18 8.02 -14.77 13.48
CA TYR A 18 7.04 -15.09 12.46
C TYR A 18 5.79 -15.81 12.99
N GLN A 19 5.81 -16.26 14.26
CA GLN A 19 4.64 -16.86 14.92
C GLN A 19 3.70 -15.81 15.51
N CYS A 20 4.14 -14.55 15.62
CA CYS A 20 3.30 -13.45 16.05
C CYS A 20 2.32 -13.04 14.95
N GLU A 21 1.36 -12.19 15.30
CA GLU A 21 0.47 -11.57 14.33
C GLU A 21 1.28 -10.66 13.39
N ARG A 22 0.98 -10.71 12.09
CA ARG A 22 1.44 -9.67 11.16
C ARG A 22 0.51 -8.47 11.29
N ALA A 23 1.01 -7.38 11.85
CA ALA A 23 0.27 -6.15 12.04
C ALA A 23 0.25 -5.28 10.77
N ASP A 24 1.34 -5.31 9.97
CA ASP A 24 1.47 -4.52 8.75
C ASP A 24 2.53 -5.11 7.78
N GLU A 25 2.72 -4.48 6.62
CA GLU A 25 3.83 -4.73 5.69
C GLU A 25 4.53 -3.39 5.37
N ALA A 26 5.86 -3.33 5.36
CA ALA A 26 6.60 -2.26 4.69
C ALA A 26 7.03 -2.75 3.30
N LEU A 27 7.04 -1.87 2.29
CA LEU A 27 7.39 -2.25 0.92
C LEU A 27 8.80 -1.78 0.55
N GLY A 28 9.35 -2.38 -0.51
CA GLY A 28 10.69 -2.11 -1.01
C GLY A 28 10.89 -0.62 -1.28
N GLY A 29 11.98 -0.08 -0.74
CA GLY A 29 12.36 1.32 -0.90
C GLY A 29 11.70 2.29 0.08
N MET A 30 10.79 1.84 0.95
CA MET A 30 10.36 2.65 2.09
C MET A 30 11.51 2.81 3.09
N THR A 31 11.65 4.01 3.67
CA THR A 31 12.54 4.24 4.82
C THR A 31 11.79 3.99 6.12
N VAL A 32 12.47 3.39 7.09
CA VAL A 32 11.98 3.21 8.46
C VAL A 32 12.98 3.76 9.47
N GLU A 33 12.46 4.23 10.61
CA GLU A 33 13.24 4.55 11.80
C GLU A 33 13.40 3.27 12.63
N VAL A 34 14.64 2.92 13.00
CA VAL A 34 14.90 1.82 13.94
C VAL A 34 14.81 2.35 15.36
N LEU A 35 13.84 1.84 16.11
CA LEU A 35 13.55 2.21 17.50
C LEU A 35 14.31 1.34 18.51
N GLU A 36 14.42 0.04 18.21
CA GLU A 36 15.05 -0.93 19.11
C GLU A 36 15.80 -2.02 18.33
N ASP A 37 17.00 -2.36 18.81
CA ASP A 37 17.68 -3.60 18.47
C ASP A 37 17.34 -4.66 19.52
N THR A 38 16.66 -5.72 19.11
CA THR A 38 16.22 -6.80 20.02
C THR A 38 17.35 -7.73 20.45
N GLY A 39 18.56 -7.58 19.90
CA GLY A 39 19.66 -8.54 20.05
C GLY A 39 19.44 -9.85 19.28
N THR A 40 18.43 -9.89 18.40
CA THR A 40 18.09 -11.01 17.51
C THR A 40 18.00 -10.54 16.06
N ALA A 41 17.61 -11.41 15.12
CA ALA A 41 17.40 -11.05 13.71
C ALA A 41 16.15 -10.17 13.45
N TRP A 42 15.73 -9.38 14.44
CA TRP A 42 14.53 -8.51 14.41
C TRP A 42 14.84 -7.11 14.92
N ARG A 43 14.16 -6.12 14.36
CA ARG A 43 14.23 -4.71 14.79
C ARG A 43 12.84 -4.17 15.01
N LEU A 44 12.61 -3.46 16.12
CA LEU A 44 11.42 -2.65 16.25
C LEU A 44 11.63 -1.41 15.38
N VAL A 45 10.74 -1.20 14.42
CA VAL A 45 10.82 -0.08 13.49
C VAL A 45 9.56 0.78 13.54
N ARG A 46 9.70 2.04 13.12
CA ARG A 46 8.60 2.96 12.84
C ARG A 46 8.63 3.36 11.36
N THR A 47 7.50 3.25 10.69
CA THR A 47 7.36 3.63 9.28
C THR A 47 7.18 5.14 9.14
N HIS A 48 7.33 5.66 7.91
CA HIS A 48 7.11 7.08 7.62
C HIS A 48 5.68 7.56 7.88
N TYR A 49 4.70 6.65 7.93
CA TYR A 49 3.31 6.93 8.31
C TYR A 49 3.03 6.67 9.80
N GLY A 50 4.06 6.45 10.62
CA GLY A 50 3.96 6.40 12.09
C GLY A 50 3.56 5.05 12.67
N TYR A 51 3.49 3.98 11.87
CA TYR A 51 3.15 2.64 12.37
C TYR A 51 4.40 1.93 12.89
N THR A 52 4.26 1.17 13.97
CA THR A 52 5.38 0.44 14.59
C THR A 52 5.18 -1.07 14.52
N GLY A 53 6.25 -1.81 14.30
CA GLY A 53 6.24 -3.27 14.34
C GLY A 53 7.63 -3.85 14.25
N TYR A 54 7.75 -5.15 14.50
CA TYR A 54 9.02 -5.88 14.43
C TYR A 54 9.27 -6.33 12.99
N ALA A 55 10.33 -5.81 12.38
CA ALA A 55 10.79 -6.15 11.04
C ALA A 55 11.96 -7.14 11.09
N PRO A 56 12.01 -8.15 10.19
CA PRO A 56 13.20 -8.99 10.03
C PRO A 56 14.40 -8.14 9.58
N GLU A 57 15.54 -8.33 10.23
CA GLU A 57 16.79 -7.63 9.91
C GLU A 57 17.20 -7.84 8.44
N ALA A 58 16.97 -9.05 7.91
CA ALA A 58 17.28 -9.41 6.53
C ALA A 58 16.52 -8.59 5.47
N CYS A 59 15.44 -7.91 5.83
CA CYS A 59 14.68 -7.03 4.95
C CYS A 59 15.22 -5.59 4.92
N LEU A 60 16.22 -5.27 5.73
CA LEU A 60 16.65 -3.90 6.00
C LEU A 60 18.10 -3.67 5.60
N LEU A 61 18.35 -2.52 4.97
CA LEU A 61 19.69 -1.99 4.78
C LEU A 61 19.90 -0.80 5.71
N PHE A 62 20.70 -1.02 6.76
CA PHE A 62 20.94 -0.04 7.81
C PHE A 62 21.89 1.08 7.40
N GLY A 63 21.71 2.23 8.04
CA GLY A 63 22.66 3.34 8.01
C GLY A 63 21.99 4.65 7.65
N GLU A 64 22.27 5.68 8.44
CA GLU A 64 21.70 7.01 8.27
C GLU A 64 22.06 7.61 6.91
N GLU A 65 23.34 7.53 6.50
CA GLU A 65 23.78 8.00 5.19
C GLU A 65 23.22 7.13 4.05
N THR A 66 23.02 5.84 4.28
CA THR A 66 22.39 4.95 3.29
C THR A 66 20.94 5.36 3.04
N ALA A 67 20.16 5.58 4.11
CA ALA A 67 18.79 6.06 4.02
C ALA A 67 18.70 7.46 3.39
N ALA A 68 19.54 8.40 3.85
CA ALA A 68 19.56 9.76 3.31
C ALA A 68 19.95 9.79 1.82
N ARG A 69 20.95 9.00 1.41
CA ARG A 69 21.33 8.87 0.00
C ARG A 69 20.21 8.26 -0.83
N TRP A 70 19.51 7.25 -0.30
CA TRP A 70 18.36 6.67 -0.97
C TRP A 70 17.30 7.75 -1.17
N GLU A 71 16.83 8.42 -0.12
CA GLU A 71 15.78 9.44 -0.17
C GLU A 71 16.06 10.58 -1.16
N ARG A 72 17.31 11.04 -1.27
CA ARG A 72 17.71 12.11 -2.20
C ARG A 72 17.56 11.74 -3.68
N ARG A 73 17.48 10.45 -4.04
CA ARG A 73 17.28 10.04 -5.43
C ARG A 73 15.85 10.36 -5.90
N GLU A 74 15.69 10.64 -7.19
CA GLU A 74 14.37 10.55 -7.81
C GLU A 74 13.77 9.15 -7.57
N LYS A 75 12.46 9.08 -7.36
CA LYS A 75 11.72 7.83 -7.23
C LYS A 75 10.62 7.71 -8.27
N LYS A 76 10.45 6.49 -8.75
CA LYS A 76 9.24 6.00 -9.39
C LYS A 76 8.63 4.95 -8.48
N VAL A 77 7.31 4.82 -8.53
CA VAL A 77 6.57 3.77 -7.83
C VAL A 77 6.13 2.70 -8.81
N VAL A 78 6.18 1.44 -8.43
CA VAL A 78 5.61 0.34 -9.21
C VAL A 78 4.08 0.38 -9.10
N LEU A 79 3.38 0.50 -10.22
CA LEU A 79 1.91 0.48 -10.32
C LEU A 79 1.35 -0.84 -10.83
N GLN A 80 2.17 -1.65 -11.52
CA GLN A 80 1.81 -3.01 -11.89
C GLN A 80 1.66 -3.87 -10.63
N GLY A 81 0.71 -4.81 -10.62
CA GLY A 81 0.46 -5.67 -9.44
C GLY A 81 1.73 -6.39 -8.97
N THR A 82 2.37 -7.09 -9.89
CA THR A 82 3.70 -7.68 -9.73
C THR A 82 4.47 -7.52 -11.03
N CYS A 83 5.77 -7.25 -10.96
CA CYS A 83 6.61 -7.21 -12.15
C CYS A 83 8.05 -7.62 -11.84
N ASP A 84 8.78 -8.02 -12.87
CA ASP A 84 10.17 -8.38 -12.76
C ASP A 84 11.11 -7.27 -13.19
N VAL A 85 12.26 -7.22 -12.53
CA VAL A 85 13.43 -6.47 -12.94
C VAL A 85 14.40 -7.43 -13.60
N LEU A 86 14.74 -7.17 -14.85
CA LEU A 86 15.52 -8.06 -15.71
C LEU A 86 16.93 -7.51 -15.90
N ALA A 87 17.91 -8.39 -16.14
CA ALA A 87 19.31 -8.00 -16.29
C ALA A 87 19.58 -7.16 -17.55
N ALA A 88 18.70 -7.25 -18.55
CA ALA A 88 18.75 -6.51 -19.81
C ALA A 88 17.32 -6.09 -20.22
N PRO A 89 17.15 -5.11 -21.14
CA PRO A 89 15.85 -4.72 -21.68
C PRO A 89 15.29 -5.77 -22.67
N ASP A 90 15.20 -7.01 -22.22
CA ASP A 90 14.75 -8.18 -22.96
C ASP A 90 13.89 -9.04 -22.03
N VAL A 91 12.71 -9.42 -22.49
CA VAL A 91 11.76 -10.26 -21.72
C VAL A 91 12.29 -11.65 -21.41
N ALA A 92 13.32 -12.13 -22.14
CA ALA A 92 13.97 -13.40 -21.89
C ALA A 92 15.21 -13.30 -20.97
N ALA A 93 15.60 -12.09 -20.55
CA ALA A 93 16.76 -11.90 -19.70
C ALA A 93 16.55 -12.43 -18.29
N TRP A 94 17.67 -12.67 -17.58
CA TRP A 94 17.65 -13.15 -16.20
C TRP A 94 16.88 -12.21 -15.28
N GLN A 95 16.05 -12.80 -14.40
CA GLN A 95 15.29 -12.09 -13.38
C GLN A 95 16.22 -11.70 -12.22
N VAL A 96 16.51 -10.41 -12.10
CA VAL A 96 17.31 -9.83 -11.00
C VAL A 96 16.51 -9.78 -9.70
N ALA A 97 15.23 -9.41 -9.79
CA ALA A 97 14.30 -9.33 -8.67
C ALA A 97 12.85 -9.33 -9.18
N SER A 98 11.90 -9.63 -8.30
CA SER A 98 10.46 -9.36 -8.48
C SER A 98 10.03 -8.26 -7.53
N LEU A 99 9.18 -7.36 -8.01
CA LEU A 99 8.63 -6.23 -7.28
C LEU A 99 7.11 -6.32 -7.19
N VAL A 100 6.53 -5.61 -6.24
CA VAL A 100 5.09 -5.48 -6.04
C VAL A 100 4.63 -4.04 -6.17
N ARG A 101 3.34 -3.84 -6.47
CA ARG A 101 2.75 -2.50 -6.45
C ARG A 101 3.06 -1.78 -5.14
N GLY A 102 3.58 -0.57 -5.24
CA GLY A 102 4.02 0.26 -4.10
C GLY A 102 5.53 0.23 -3.85
N ASP A 103 6.27 -0.70 -4.43
CA ASP A 103 7.75 -0.66 -4.38
C ASP A 103 8.29 0.61 -5.03
N LEU A 104 9.35 1.16 -4.44
CA LEU A 104 10.04 2.33 -4.94
C LEU A 104 11.35 1.95 -5.61
N VAL A 105 11.57 2.51 -6.79
CA VAL A 105 12.80 2.35 -7.57
C VAL A 105 13.36 3.71 -7.97
N ALA A 106 14.67 3.81 -8.16
CA ALA A 106 15.29 5.02 -8.70
C ALA A 106 15.55 4.85 -10.21
N PRO A 107 14.90 5.61 -11.10
CA PRO A 107 15.15 5.50 -12.53
C PRO A 107 16.58 5.93 -12.87
N LYS A 108 17.17 5.31 -13.91
CA LYS A 108 18.49 5.63 -14.44
C LYS A 108 18.40 5.86 -15.95
N GLY A 109 19.03 6.95 -16.41
CA GLY A 109 19.02 7.31 -17.82
C GLY A 109 17.63 7.60 -18.37
N ARG A 110 17.52 7.70 -19.69
CA ARG A 110 16.24 7.88 -20.38
C ARG A 110 15.62 6.53 -20.70
N GLU A 111 14.30 6.49 -20.70
CA GLU A 111 13.54 5.39 -21.26
C GLU A 111 13.94 5.12 -22.72
N GLN A 112 14.05 3.84 -23.07
CA GLN A 112 14.35 3.37 -24.41
C GLN A 112 13.41 2.22 -24.76
N GLU A 113 12.64 2.35 -25.83
CA GLU A 113 11.77 1.29 -26.37
C GLU A 113 10.84 0.63 -25.33
N GLY A 114 10.26 1.44 -24.42
CA GLY A 114 9.37 0.95 -23.38
C GLY A 114 10.08 0.29 -22.18
N TRP A 115 11.40 0.44 -22.06
CA TRP A 115 12.19 -0.03 -20.94
C TRP A 115 12.81 1.12 -20.16
N GLN A 116 12.76 0.99 -18.84
CA GLN A 116 13.43 1.89 -17.91
C GLN A 116 14.50 1.10 -17.14
N GLN A 117 15.76 1.54 -17.21
CA GLN A 117 16.79 1.06 -16.29
C GLN A 117 16.50 1.62 -14.89
N VAL A 118 16.61 0.80 -13.86
CA VAL A 118 16.32 1.18 -12.47
C VAL A 118 17.40 0.68 -11.51
N LEU A 119 17.56 1.42 -10.41
CA LEU A 119 18.31 1.03 -9.22
C LEU A 119 17.33 0.66 -8.10
N LEU A 120 17.50 -0.53 -7.55
CA LEU A 120 16.75 -1.05 -6.41
C LEU A 120 17.33 -0.55 -5.08
N PRO A 121 16.52 -0.53 -4.00
CA PRO A 121 16.98 -0.09 -2.67
C PRO A 121 18.17 -0.88 -2.12
N GLY A 122 18.32 -2.15 -2.50
CA GLY A 122 19.46 -3.01 -2.14
C GLY A 122 20.73 -2.75 -2.96
N GLY A 123 20.69 -1.86 -3.95
CA GLY A 123 21.83 -1.52 -4.81
C GLY A 123 21.90 -2.29 -6.12
N GLN A 124 21.06 -3.31 -6.32
CA GLN A 124 20.96 -4.02 -7.60
C GLN A 124 20.39 -3.11 -8.69
N GLU A 125 20.80 -3.35 -9.94
CA GLU A 125 20.29 -2.63 -11.11
C GLU A 125 19.70 -3.62 -12.11
N GLY A 126 18.76 -3.13 -12.92
CA GLY A 126 18.20 -3.87 -14.04
C GLY A 126 17.18 -3.03 -14.80
N TYR A 127 16.33 -3.69 -15.57
CA TYR A 127 15.38 -3.09 -16.50
C TYR A 127 13.98 -3.62 -16.23
N LEU A 128 12.98 -2.76 -16.32
CA LEU A 128 11.58 -3.15 -16.29
C LEU A 128 10.78 -2.29 -17.27
N ARG A 129 9.54 -2.70 -17.59
CA ARG A 129 8.70 -1.94 -18.53
C ARG A 129 8.34 -0.58 -17.94
N SER A 130 8.62 0.49 -18.68
CA SER A 130 8.30 1.87 -18.25
C SER A 130 6.82 2.05 -17.91
N SER A 131 5.93 1.35 -18.63
CA SER A 131 4.48 1.34 -18.38
C SER A 131 4.07 0.78 -17.01
N PHE A 132 4.96 0.10 -16.29
CA PHE A 132 4.71 -0.39 -14.93
C PHE A 132 5.02 0.67 -13.86
N LEU A 133 5.64 1.79 -14.23
CA LEU A 133 6.09 2.83 -13.33
C LEU A 133 5.17 4.05 -13.33
N GLY A 134 4.83 4.52 -12.15
CA GLY A 134 4.16 5.79 -11.90
C GLY A 134 5.09 6.83 -11.26
N GLN A 135 4.61 8.07 -11.19
CA GLN A 135 5.23 9.07 -10.35
C GLN A 135 5.06 8.70 -8.87
N TYR A 136 6.11 8.85 -8.08
CA TYR A 136 6.02 8.74 -6.63
C TYR A 136 5.53 10.06 -6.03
N HIS A 137 4.39 10.02 -5.35
CA HIS A 137 3.75 11.20 -4.76
C HIS A 137 3.96 11.22 -3.24
N THR A 138 4.45 12.35 -2.72
CA THR A 138 4.54 12.63 -1.27
C THR A 138 3.57 13.74 -0.84
N SER A 139 2.69 14.14 -1.76
CA SER A 139 1.61 15.11 -1.61
C SER A 139 0.46 14.67 -2.51
N PRO A 140 -0.78 15.14 -2.28
CA PRO A 140 -1.93 14.80 -3.12
C PRO A 140 -1.63 14.92 -4.62
N VAL A 141 -1.98 13.89 -5.39
CA VAL A 141 -1.73 13.81 -6.83
C VAL A 141 -2.54 14.83 -7.65
N TYR A 142 -3.71 15.24 -7.13
CA TYR A 142 -4.55 16.29 -7.70
C TYR A 142 -4.86 17.34 -6.65
N GLU A 143 -4.95 18.60 -7.09
CA GLU A 143 -5.37 19.72 -6.24
C GLU A 143 -6.90 19.84 -6.16
N ASP A 144 -7.61 19.42 -7.21
CA ASP A 144 -9.08 19.43 -7.23
C ASP A 144 -9.66 18.14 -6.63
N GLU A 145 -10.82 18.30 -5.98
CA GLU A 145 -11.48 17.19 -5.28
C GLU A 145 -11.91 16.07 -6.22
N GLU A 146 -12.40 16.37 -7.43
CA GLU A 146 -12.94 15.35 -8.33
C GLU A 146 -11.83 14.45 -8.90
N GLY A 147 -10.72 15.06 -9.36
CA GLY A 147 -9.53 14.34 -9.80
C GLY A 147 -8.96 13.47 -8.69
N MET A 148 -8.88 14.00 -7.46
CA MET A 148 -8.40 13.24 -6.30
C MET A 148 -9.30 12.06 -5.95
N ARG A 149 -10.63 12.23 -5.96
CA ARG A 149 -11.58 11.14 -5.74
C ARG A 149 -11.47 10.04 -6.79
N SER A 150 -11.36 10.40 -8.07
CA SER A 150 -11.16 9.42 -9.15
C SER A 150 -9.87 8.63 -8.94
N ALA A 151 -8.77 9.32 -8.61
CA ALA A 151 -7.48 8.68 -8.39
C ALA A 151 -7.51 7.66 -7.23
N LEU A 152 -8.17 8.01 -6.12
CA LEU A 152 -8.34 7.11 -4.97
C LEU A 152 -9.10 5.84 -5.35
N VAL A 153 -10.20 6.00 -6.10
CA VAL A 153 -11.02 4.88 -6.57
C VAL A 153 -10.22 3.99 -7.53
N ASP A 154 -9.53 4.57 -8.50
CA ASP A 154 -8.71 3.84 -9.46
C ASP A 154 -7.58 3.06 -8.77
N ALA A 155 -6.93 3.68 -7.78
CA ALA A 155 -5.89 3.04 -6.99
C ALA A 155 -6.43 1.84 -6.21
N ALA A 156 -7.62 1.93 -5.60
CA ALA A 156 -8.26 0.81 -4.93
C ALA A 156 -8.69 -0.30 -5.92
N LEU A 157 -9.29 0.07 -7.05
CA LEU A 157 -9.72 -0.85 -8.11
C LEU A 157 -8.55 -1.66 -8.69
N ALA A 158 -7.34 -1.10 -8.72
CA ALA A 158 -6.14 -1.79 -9.18
C ALA A 158 -5.79 -3.04 -8.34
N TYR A 159 -6.31 -3.17 -7.12
CA TYR A 159 -6.14 -4.34 -6.26
C TYR A 159 -7.25 -5.39 -6.40
N ARG A 160 -8.29 -5.13 -7.21
CA ARG A 160 -9.42 -6.05 -7.38
C ARG A 160 -8.96 -7.46 -7.76
N GLY A 161 -9.44 -8.47 -7.04
CA GLY A 161 -9.04 -9.87 -7.21
C GLY A 161 -7.82 -10.30 -6.38
N THR A 162 -7.11 -9.38 -5.72
CA THR A 162 -6.08 -9.74 -4.73
C THR A 162 -6.73 -10.50 -3.57
N HIS A 163 -6.17 -11.64 -3.16
CA HIS A 163 -6.72 -12.41 -2.04
C HIS A 163 -6.54 -11.69 -0.69
N TYR A 164 -7.39 -12.02 0.27
CA TYR A 164 -7.30 -11.41 1.60
C TYR A 164 -6.09 -11.94 2.36
N ARG A 165 -5.40 -11.03 3.05
CA ARG A 165 -4.29 -11.38 3.93
C ARG A 165 -4.23 -10.40 5.10
N TRP A 166 -4.42 -10.92 6.30
CA TRP A 166 -4.27 -10.12 7.53
C TRP A 166 -2.89 -9.46 7.62
N GLY A 167 -2.88 -8.14 7.89
CA GLY A 167 -1.70 -7.29 7.92
C GLY A 167 -1.15 -6.90 6.54
N GLY A 168 -1.71 -7.44 5.46
CA GLY A 168 -1.18 -7.30 4.10
C GLY A 168 -1.45 -5.95 3.46
N LYS A 169 -0.52 -5.49 2.60
CA LYS A 169 -0.63 -4.26 1.81
C LYS A 169 -0.19 -4.40 0.35
N SER A 170 0.07 -5.62 -0.09
CA SER A 170 0.61 -5.88 -1.43
C SER A 170 -0.38 -6.67 -2.29
N PRO A 171 -0.20 -6.69 -3.62
CA PRO A 171 -0.94 -7.59 -4.51
C PRO A 171 -0.67 -9.09 -4.24
N MET A 172 0.31 -9.41 -3.39
CA MET A 172 0.49 -10.77 -2.87
C MET A 172 -0.48 -11.11 -1.74
N GLY A 173 -1.34 -10.18 -1.33
CA GLY A 173 -2.37 -10.36 -0.32
C GLY A 173 -2.56 -9.06 0.47
N ILE A 174 -3.81 -8.66 0.69
CA ILE A 174 -4.14 -7.36 1.29
C ILE A 174 -5.31 -7.48 2.27
N ASP A 175 -5.26 -6.74 3.38
CA ASP A 175 -6.40 -6.63 4.30
C ASP A 175 -7.26 -5.38 4.01
N CYS A 176 -8.33 -5.22 4.78
CA CYS A 176 -9.33 -4.18 4.54
C CYS A 176 -8.74 -2.77 4.63
N SER A 177 -7.99 -2.46 5.68
CA SER A 177 -7.38 -1.14 5.87
C SER A 177 -6.05 -1.00 5.12
N GLY A 178 -5.40 -2.11 4.76
CA GLY A 178 -4.27 -2.18 3.86
C GLY A 178 -4.65 -1.70 2.47
N LEU A 179 -5.81 -2.13 1.95
CA LEU A 179 -6.37 -1.65 0.69
C LEU A 179 -6.59 -0.14 0.71
N CYS A 180 -7.31 0.36 1.72
CA CYS A 180 -7.58 1.79 1.84
C CYS A 180 -6.29 2.60 2.02
N SER A 181 -5.40 2.17 2.92
CA SER A 181 -4.14 2.86 3.17
C SER A 181 -3.25 2.94 1.93
N MET A 182 -3.17 1.86 1.15
CA MET A 182 -2.39 1.85 -0.10
C MET A 182 -3.02 2.69 -1.20
N ALA A 183 -4.35 2.67 -1.35
CA ALA A 183 -5.04 3.53 -2.32
C ALA A 183 -4.75 5.01 -2.05
N TYR A 184 -4.84 5.44 -0.78
CA TYR A 184 -4.49 6.80 -0.39
C TYR A 184 -2.98 7.10 -0.52
N LEU A 185 -2.12 6.18 -0.11
CA LEU A 185 -0.66 6.35 -0.15
C LEU A 185 -0.15 6.52 -1.59
N LEU A 186 -0.65 5.72 -2.53
CA LEU A 186 -0.30 5.83 -3.96
C LEU A 186 -0.73 7.18 -4.56
N CYS A 187 -1.76 7.82 -3.99
CA CYS A 187 -2.21 9.16 -4.34
C CYS A 187 -1.53 10.27 -3.49
N GLY A 188 -0.51 9.92 -2.69
CA GLY A 188 0.28 10.87 -1.90
C GLY A 188 -0.36 11.33 -0.59
N VAL A 189 -1.35 10.60 -0.09
CA VAL A 189 -2.02 10.91 1.19
C VAL A 189 -1.79 9.79 2.20
N ILE A 190 -1.27 10.16 3.37
CA ILE A 190 -1.08 9.23 4.48
C ILE A 190 -2.32 9.25 5.36
N ILE A 191 -2.97 8.09 5.51
CA ILE A 191 -4.07 7.86 6.46
C ILE A 191 -3.62 6.90 7.56
N TRP A 192 -4.45 6.76 8.61
CA TRP A 192 -4.18 5.77 9.64
C TRP A 192 -4.27 4.35 9.05
N ARG A 193 -3.33 3.47 9.45
CA ARG A 193 -3.19 2.11 8.88
C ARG A 193 -4.31 1.16 9.28
N ASP A 194 -4.87 1.29 10.48
CA ASP A 194 -5.93 0.39 10.95
C ASP A 194 -7.31 0.91 10.59
N ALA A 195 -8.33 0.05 10.68
CA ALA A 195 -9.73 0.33 10.34
C ALA A 195 -10.43 1.26 11.35
N ALA A 196 -9.87 2.45 11.60
CA ALA A 196 -10.40 3.46 12.49
C ALA A 196 -10.05 4.88 12.03
N ILE A 197 -10.92 5.84 12.32
CA ILE A 197 -10.60 7.26 12.24
C ILE A 197 -9.72 7.61 13.44
N ARG A 198 -8.56 8.21 13.18
CA ARG A 198 -7.58 8.55 14.23
C ARG A 198 -7.22 10.03 14.20
N GLU A 199 -7.20 10.65 15.38
CA GLU A 199 -6.70 12.01 15.55
C GLU A 199 -5.24 12.13 15.06
N GLY A 200 -4.90 13.25 14.44
CA GLY A 200 -3.58 13.49 13.82
C GLY A 200 -3.45 13.00 12.37
N TYR A 201 -4.40 12.22 11.86
CA TYR A 201 -4.47 11.83 10.43
C TYR A 201 -5.53 12.68 9.71
N PRO A 202 -5.60 12.71 8.36
CA PRO A 202 -6.46 13.65 7.64
C PRO A 202 -7.94 13.24 7.57
N ILE A 203 -8.28 11.96 7.75
CA ILE A 203 -9.66 11.49 7.65
C ILE A 203 -10.52 12.10 8.76
N ARG A 204 -11.66 12.70 8.39
CA ARG A 204 -12.65 13.29 9.30
C ARG A 204 -14.02 12.64 9.06
N PRO A 205 -14.82 12.43 10.12
CA PRO A 205 -16.17 11.90 9.96
C PRO A 205 -17.07 12.91 9.23
N ILE A 206 -17.89 12.41 8.31
CA ILE A 206 -18.89 13.19 7.58
C ILE A 206 -20.28 12.54 7.70
N PRO A 207 -21.39 13.30 7.51
CA PRO A 207 -22.72 12.73 7.43
C PRO A 207 -22.84 11.67 6.34
N ARG A 208 -23.59 10.59 6.62
CA ARG A 208 -23.72 9.43 5.72
C ARG A 208 -24.29 9.82 4.35
N GLU A 209 -25.24 10.74 4.34
CA GLU A 209 -25.89 11.28 3.16
C GLU A 209 -24.95 12.05 2.22
N ASN A 210 -23.80 12.50 2.73
CA ASN A 210 -22.80 13.25 1.97
C ASN A 210 -21.71 12.34 1.38
N MET A 211 -21.76 11.03 1.60
CA MET A 211 -20.73 10.11 1.10
C MET A 211 -20.59 10.20 -0.42
N ARG A 212 -19.36 10.32 -0.88
CA ARG A 212 -18.98 10.39 -2.30
C ARG A 212 -17.89 9.36 -2.62
N PRO A 213 -17.72 8.98 -3.90
CA PRO A 213 -16.64 8.08 -4.28
C PRO A 213 -15.29 8.51 -3.70
N GLY A 214 -14.51 7.53 -3.24
CA GLY A 214 -13.24 7.74 -2.56
C GLY A 214 -13.36 7.89 -1.04
N ASP A 215 -14.53 8.18 -0.47
CA ASP A 215 -14.70 8.22 0.99
C ASP A 215 -14.59 6.83 1.62
N LEU A 216 -14.20 6.77 2.89
CA LEU A 216 -14.05 5.53 3.64
C LEU A 216 -15.31 5.20 4.45
N LEU A 217 -15.74 3.95 4.37
CA LEU A 217 -16.84 3.39 5.13
C LEU A 217 -16.29 2.54 6.26
N PHE A 218 -16.63 2.87 7.50
CA PHE A 218 -16.16 2.15 8.69
C PHE A 218 -17.26 1.28 9.27
N PHE A 219 -16.87 0.08 9.70
CA PHE A 219 -17.70 -0.93 10.34
C PHE A 219 -16.91 -1.51 11.54
N PRO A 220 -17.52 -2.29 12.44
CA PRO A 220 -16.79 -2.93 13.54
C PRO A 220 -15.65 -3.80 13.01
N GLY A 221 -14.41 -3.36 13.22
CA GLY A 221 -13.20 -4.07 12.80
C GLY A 221 -12.95 -4.13 11.29
N HIS A 222 -13.65 -3.32 10.48
CA HIS A 222 -13.56 -3.38 9.02
C HIS A 222 -13.69 -2.00 8.37
N VAL A 223 -13.00 -1.79 7.25
CA VAL A 223 -13.10 -0.56 6.45
C VAL A 223 -13.24 -0.90 4.95
N ALA A 224 -13.94 -0.04 4.22
CA ALA A 224 -14.12 -0.13 2.78
C ALA A 224 -14.00 1.26 2.14
N MET A 225 -13.80 1.32 0.82
CA MET A 225 -13.87 2.57 0.06
C MET A 225 -15.16 2.63 -0.75
N TYR A 226 -15.89 3.74 -0.62
CA TYR A 226 -17.14 3.97 -1.33
C TYR A 226 -16.90 4.26 -2.82
N LEU A 227 -17.77 3.71 -3.67
CA LEU A 227 -17.71 3.82 -5.13
C LEU A 227 -18.91 4.57 -5.73
N GLY A 228 -19.83 5.08 -4.91
CA GLY A 228 -21.10 5.65 -5.37
C GLY A 228 -22.21 4.60 -5.50
N ASP A 229 -23.46 5.06 -5.55
CA ASP A 229 -24.67 4.24 -5.73
C ASP A 229 -24.82 3.07 -4.74
N GLY A 230 -24.35 3.26 -3.51
CA GLY A 230 -24.36 2.19 -2.50
C GLY A 230 -23.35 1.07 -2.77
N ARG A 231 -22.42 1.22 -3.72
CA ARG A 231 -21.34 0.25 -4.00
C ARG A 231 -20.07 0.64 -3.25
N TYR A 232 -19.28 -0.35 -2.89
CA TYR A 232 -17.97 -0.14 -2.26
C TYR A 232 -17.01 -1.26 -2.64
N ILE A 233 -15.71 -0.96 -2.59
CA ILE A 233 -14.63 -1.94 -2.70
C ILE A 233 -14.00 -2.17 -1.34
N HIS A 234 -13.71 -3.43 -1.03
CA HIS A 234 -13.02 -3.83 0.20
C HIS A 234 -12.26 -5.13 0.00
N ALA A 235 -11.28 -5.40 0.86
CA ALA A 235 -10.70 -6.73 1.02
C ALA A 235 -11.40 -7.45 2.16
N THR A 236 -11.96 -8.64 1.94
CA THR A 236 -12.67 -9.41 2.97
C THR A 236 -12.26 -10.88 2.94
N ALA A 237 -12.33 -11.54 4.10
CA ALA A 237 -12.13 -12.99 4.26
C ALA A 237 -13.46 -13.68 4.64
N ARG A 238 -14.58 -13.13 4.17
CA ARG A 238 -15.88 -13.75 4.41
C ARG A 238 -15.95 -15.01 3.53
N ALA A 239 -16.42 -16.13 4.06
CA ALA A 239 -16.63 -17.33 3.25
C ALA A 239 -17.43 -17.02 1.96
N GLY A 240 -16.83 -17.32 0.81
CA GLY A 240 -17.36 -17.02 -0.53
C GLY A 240 -16.81 -15.74 -1.17
N ASP A 241 -16.14 -14.88 -0.39
CA ASP A 241 -15.43 -13.67 -0.80
C ASP A 241 -14.06 -13.64 -0.11
N ASP A 242 -13.03 -14.20 -0.76
CA ASP A 242 -11.68 -14.36 -0.16
C ASP A 242 -10.66 -13.32 -0.65
N GLY A 243 -11.10 -12.07 -0.86
CA GLY A 243 -10.21 -11.04 -1.38
C GLY A 243 -10.85 -9.67 -1.62
N VAL A 244 -10.24 -8.91 -2.52
CA VAL A 244 -10.67 -7.58 -2.93
C VAL A 244 -11.83 -7.68 -3.91
N VAL A 245 -13.03 -7.37 -3.42
CA VAL A 245 -14.29 -7.48 -4.16
C VAL A 245 -15.09 -6.18 -4.08
N ILE A 246 -16.07 -6.06 -4.98
CA ILE A 246 -17.06 -4.98 -4.95
C ILE A 246 -18.37 -5.56 -4.44
N ASN A 247 -18.91 -4.94 -3.39
CA ASN A 247 -20.18 -5.31 -2.78
C ASN A 247 -21.09 -4.07 -2.68
N SER A 248 -22.30 -4.25 -2.16
CA SER A 248 -23.29 -3.19 -2.05
C SER A 248 -23.96 -3.12 -0.68
N LEU A 249 -24.31 -1.89 -0.27
CA LEU A 249 -25.13 -1.57 0.89
C LEU A 249 -26.63 -1.57 0.58
N ARG A 250 -27.04 -1.70 -0.69
CA ARG A 250 -28.44 -1.58 -1.12
C ARG A 250 -29.09 -2.96 -1.30
N PRO A 251 -30.22 -3.24 -0.64
CA PRO A 251 -31.01 -4.44 -0.90
C PRO A 251 -31.36 -4.58 -2.39
N GLY A 252 -31.28 -5.81 -2.92
CA GLY A 252 -31.58 -6.10 -4.33
C GLY A 252 -30.45 -5.82 -5.32
N HIS A 253 -29.37 -5.15 -4.92
CA HIS A 253 -28.17 -5.04 -5.73
C HIS A 253 -27.34 -6.34 -5.69
N ALA A 254 -26.65 -6.66 -6.79
CA ALA A 254 -25.67 -7.74 -6.80
C ALA A 254 -24.56 -7.46 -5.77
N GLY A 255 -24.15 -8.49 -5.04
CA GLY A 255 -23.16 -8.35 -3.95
C GLY A 255 -23.69 -7.59 -2.72
N TYR A 256 -25.01 -7.54 -2.51
CA TYR A 256 -25.59 -6.94 -1.31
C TYR A 256 -25.10 -7.66 -0.04
N ARG A 257 -24.60 -6.88 0.92
CA ARG A 257 -24.10 -7.35 2.22
C ARG A 257 -24.97 -6.79 3.34
N ALA A 258 -25.97 -7.56 3.77
CA ALA A 258 -26.85 -7.16 4.87
C ALA A 258 -26.08 -6.93 6.19
N ASP A 259 -25.05 -7.75 6.43
CA ASP A 259 -24.16 -7.66 7.58
C ASP A 259 -23.42 -6.32 7.64
N LEU A 260 -22.94 -5.81 6.49
CA LEU A 260 -22.26 -4.51 6.43
C LEU A 260 -23.26 -3.35 6.33
N ALA A 261 -24.34 -3.49 5.55
CA ALA A 261 -25.36 -2.45 5.41
C ALA A 261 -25.99 -2.04 6.75
N GLY A 262 -26.18 -3.00 7.66
CA GLY A 262 -26.72 -2.77 9.01
C GLY A 262 -25.69 -2.38 10.08
N SER A 263 -24.38 -2.39 9.76
CA SER A 263 -23.31 -2.16 10.75
C SER A 263 -22.38 -0.99 10.40
N LEU A 264 -22.75 -0.14 9.43
CA LEU A 264 -22.00 1.06 9.11
C LEU A 264 -21.95 1.99 10.33
N THR A 265 -20.77 2.22 10.89
CA THR A 265 -20.58 3.03 12.10
C THR A 265 -20.20 4.48 11.78
N ALA A 266 -19.45 4.70 10.70
CA ALA A 266 -19.06 6.04 10.27
C ALA A 266 -18.73 6.09 8.77
N VAL A 267 -18.78 7.30 8.22
CA VAL A 267 -18.19 7.65 6.92
C VAL A 267 -17.08 8.65 7.19
N GLY A 268 -15.90 8.44 6.62
CA GLY A 268 -14.77 9.36 6.73
C GLY A 268 -14.33 9.90 5.38
N SER A 269 -13.97 11.18 5.32
CA SER A 269 -13.45 11.85 4.14
C SER A 269 -12.17 12.61 4.44
N ILE A 270 -11.36 12.88 3.40
CA ILE A 270 -10.24 13.83 3.46
C ILE A 270 -10.64 15.24 3.01
N PHE A 271 -11.88 15.41 2.55
CA PHE A 271 -12.44 16.65 2.01
C PHE A 271 -13.38 17.32 3.01
#